data_AF-A0A1C4ZMT7-F1
#
_entry.id   AF-A0A1C4ZMT7-F1
#
_cell.length_a   1.000
_cell.length_b   1.000
_cell.length_c   1.000
_cell.angle_alpha   90.00
_cell.angle_beta   90.00
_cell.angle_gamma   90.00
#
_symmetry.space_group_name_H-M   'P 1'
#
loop_
_entity.id
_entity.type
_entity.pdbx_description
1 polymer ?
#
loop_
_entity_poly.entity_id
_entity_poly.type
_entity_poly.pdbx_seq_one_letter_code
_entity_poly.pdbx_strand_id
1 'polypeptide(L)'
;MSALRHARRRLWCVLALVLIGVLVPDPASAHPFGAPQQIEVAGKGDHGVRVRWLVGGTDDLTLLGIALGVLPKDRVMLDGAVIPETSDAAAMAKAPEFAEYLTERIAVSQDGRPCAGEVSVADDLAADGAEVIFTCPGPVDTVAVTSRMLTDLHEAYRTLARGPHGQKAVYDATHESVDWTITAGADTGSRPASTQIAAAVSSDRSAWQLFVVGGVLMAVGAAGIFWHRWRGRKA
;
A
#
# COMPACT_ATOMS: atom_id res chain seq x y z
N MET A 1 30.49 57.22 3.81
CA MET A 1 29.75 56.33 4.74
C MET A 1 28.44 55.71 4.20
N SER A 2 28.02 56.01 2.95
CA SER A 2 26.79 55.45 2.36
C SER A 2 26.98 54.11 1.62
N ALA A 3 28.14 53.88 0.99
CA ALA A 3 28.40 52.69 0.16
C ALA A 3 28.44 51.35 0.93
N LEU A 4 28.94 51.35 2.17
CA LEU A 4 29.06 50.14 3.01
C LEU A 4 27.69 49.57 3.47
N ARG A 5 26.63 50.38 3.47
CA ARG A 5 25.29 49.96 3.91
C ARG A 5 24.51 49.24 2.81
N HIS A 6 24.82 49.50 1.54
CA HIS A 6 24.18 48.82 0.40
C HIS A 6 24.77 47.42 0.13
N ALA A 7 26.07 47.22 0.38
CA ALA A 7 26.71 45.91 0.25
C ALA A 7 26.14 44.88 1.26
N ARG A 8 25.90 45.30 2.52
CA ARG A 8 25.32 44.43 3.56
C ARG A 8 23.87 44.05 3.29
N ARG A 9 23.07 44.91 2.65
CA ARG A 9 21.66 44.62 2.30
C ARG A 9 21.53 43.61 1.16
N ARG A 10 22.43 43.64 0.16
CA ARG A 10 22.42 42.67 -0.94
C ARG A 10 22.78 41.26 -0.47
N LEU A 11 23.68 41.14 0.51
CA LEU A 11 24.12 39.85 1.06
C LEU A 11 23.00 39.08 1.78
N TRP A 12 22.08 39.79 2.44
CA TRP A 12 20.97 39.17 3.18
C TRP A 12 19.85 38.64 2.26
N CYS A 13 19.59 39.29 1.13
CA CYS A 13 18.59 38.79 0.17
C CYS A 13 19.05 37.50 -0.53
N VAL A 14 20.36 37.34 -0.78
CA VAL A 14 20.91 36.10 -1.36
C VAL A 14 20.82 34.94 -0.36
N LEU A 15 21.08 35.19 0.93
CA LEU A 15 20.99 34.14 1.96
C LEU A 15 19.56 33.62 2.17
N ALA A 16 18.55 34.50 2.10
CA ALA A 16 17.15 34.12 2.24
C ALA A 16 16.63 33.27 1.06
N LEU A 17 17.14 33.51 -0.16
CA LEU A 17 16.78 32.72 -1.35
C LEU A 17 17.42 31.32 -1.32
N VAL A 18 18.61 31.16 -0.73
CA VAL A 18 19.27 29.85 -0.60
C VAL A 18 18.56 28.95 0.43
N LEU A 19 17.96 29.53 1.48
CA LEU A 19 17.25 28.75 2.52
C LEU A 19 15.87 28.26 2.11
N ILE A 20 15.22 28.88 1.11
CA ILE A 20 13.89 28.46 0.63
C ILE A 20 14.00 27.26 -0.35
N GLY A 21 15.14 27.06 -1.00
CA GLY A 21 15.36 25.97 -1.95
C GLY A 21 15.51 24.56 -1.35
N VAL A 22 15.51 24.41 -0.02
CA VAL A 22 15.80 23.12 0.66
C VAL A 22 14.55 22.38 1.14
N LEU A 23 13.35 22.92 0.90
CA LEU A 23 12.07 22.27 1.27
C LEU A 23 11.22 21.89 0.06
N VAL A 24 11.84 21.48 -1.05
CA VAL A 24 11.10 20.71 -2.06
C VAL A 24 10.94 19.32 -1.47
N PRO A 25 9.72 18.87 -1.09
CA PRO A 25 9.53 17.47 -0.73
C PRO A 25 9.97 16.64 -1.92
N ASP A 26 10.83 15.65 -1.69
CA ASP A 26 11.14 14.67 -2.73
C ASP A 26 9.81 14.15 -3.29
N PRO A 27 9.66 14.06 -4.62
CA PRO A 27 8.50 13.41 -5.19
C PRO A 27 8.41 12.04 -4.53
N ALA A 28 7.28 11.75 -3.89
CA ALA A 28 7.03 10.43 -3.36
C ALA A 28 7.16 9.47 -4.54
N SER A 29 8.27 8.73 -4.61
CA SER A 29 8.42 7.65 -5.58
C SER A 29 7.25 6.72 -5.34
N ALA A 30 6.29 6.73 -6.26
CA ALA A 30 5.29 5.71 -6.34
C ALA A 30 6.07 4.39 -6.43
N HIS A 31 5.87 3.50 -5.46
CA HIS A 31 6.47 2.18 -5.49
C HIS A 31 6.12 1.51 -6.83
N PRO A 32 7.07 0.84 -7.51
CA PRO A 32 6.82 0.30 -8.85
C PRO A 32 5.76 -0.82 -8.90
N PHE A 33 5.26 -1.29 -7.75
CA PHE A 33 4.38 -2.46 -7.64
C PHE A 33 3.00 -2.16 -7.04
N GLY A 34 2.51 -0.92 -7.16
CA GLY A 34 1.16 -0.58 -6.68
C GLY A 34 0.93 -0.81 -5.18
N ALA A 35 -0.33 -0.74 -4.75
CA ALA A 35 -0.67 -1.09 -3.36
C ALA A 35 -0.31 -2.58 -3.11
N PRO A 36 0.09 -2.97 -1.90
CA PRO A 36 0.49 -4.36 -1.65
C PRO A 36 -0.72 -5.29 -1.76
N GLN A 37 -0.46 -6.52 -2.24
CA GLN A 37 -1.43 -7.61 -2.21
C GLN A 37 -1.84 -7.91 -0.75
N GLN A 38 -3.05 -8.44 -0.58
CA GLN A 38 -3.55 -8.83 0.74
C GLN A 38 -4.04 -10.28 0.77
N ILE A 39 -3.83 -10.94 1.91
CA ILE A 39 -4.44 -12.24 2.24
C ILE A 39 -5.21 -12.13 3.55
N GLU A 40 -6.41 -12.71 3.59
CA GLU A 40 -7.18 -12.92 4.80
C GLU A 40 -7.33 -14.42 5.08
N VAL A 41 -6.88 -14.86 6.25
CA VAL A 41 -7.01 -16.23 6.73
C VAL A 41 -8.14 -16.31 7.74
N ALA A 42 -9.01 -17.30 7.63
CA ALA A 42 -10.12 -17.50 8.56
C ALA A 42 -10.49 -18.99 8.70
N GLY A 43 -11.10 -19.35 9.83
CA GLY A 43 -11.71 -20.67 10.01
C GLY A 43 -13.01 -20.82 9.21
N LYS A 44 -13.33 -22.06 8.85
CA LYS A 44 -14.61 -22.46 8.25
C LYS A 44 -15.05 -23.82 8.79
N GLY A 45 -15.95 -23.83 9.76
CA GLY A 45 -16.29 -25.04 10.52
C GLY A 45 -15.08 -25.67 11.23
N ASP A 46 -15.14 -26.97 11.48
CA ASP A 46 -14.11 -27.66 12.29
C ASP A 46 -12.87 -28.05 11.48
N HIS A 47 -13.02 -28.32 10.18
CA HIS A 47 -11.95 -28.83 9.32
C HIS A 47 -11.50 -27.82 8.24
N GLY A 48 -12.17 -26.68 8.13
CA GLY A 48 -11.99 -25.77 7.02
C GLY A 48 -11.14 -24.55 7.35
N VAL A 49 -10.34 -24.13 6.38
CA VAL A 49 -9.60 -22.86 6.39
C VAL A 49 -9.94 -22.10 5.11
N ARG A 50 -10.42 -20.86 5.24
CA ARG A 50 -10.64 -19.95 4.12
C ARG A 50 -9.42 -19.04 3.99
N VAL A 51 -8.86 -18.98 2.80
CA VAL A 51 -7.81 -18.01 2.45
C VAL A 51 -8.34 -17.14 1.31
N ARG A 52 -8.58 -15.86 1.58
CA ARG A 52 -9.02 -14.88 0.58
C ARG A 52 -7.83 -14.06 0.14
N TRP A 53 -7.57 -14.00 -1.15
CA TRP A 53 -6.56 -13.15 -1.77
C TRP A 53 -7.21 -11.94 -2.44
N LEU A 54 -6.63 -10.76 -2.20
CA LEU A 54 -7.01 -9.50 -2.80
C LEU A 54 -5.81 -8.94 -3.55
N VAL A 55 -6.03 -8.58 -4.80
CA VAL A 55 -5.00 -7.96 -5.62
C VAL A 55 -4.61 -6.58 -5.09
N GLY A 56 -3.35 -6.22 -5.26
CA GLY A 56 -2.82 -4.91 -4.89
C GLY A 56 -3.27 -3.79 -5.83
N GLY A 57 -3.08 -3.99 -7.13
CA GLY A 57 -3.56 -3.12 -8.19
C GLY A 57 -4.12 -3.89 -9.40
N THR A 58 -4.87 -3.20 -10.26
CA THR A 58 -5.43 -3.82 -11.49
C THR A 58 -4.35 -4.08 -12.55
N ASP A 59 -3.24 -3.35 -12.49
CA ASP A 59 -2.02 -3.58 -13.26
C ASP A 59 -1.37 -4.93 -12.91
N ASP A 60 -1.30 -5.29 -11.63
CA ASP A 60 -0.82 -6.61 -11.20
C ASP A 60 -1.69 -7.74 -11.75
N LEU A 61 -3.01 -7.56 -11.74
CA LEU A 61 -3.94 -8.54 -12.28
C LEU A 61 -3.76 -8.71 -13.79
N THR A 62 -3.49 -7.60 -14.48
CA THR A 62 -3.24 -7.61 -15.93
C THR A 62 -1.91 -8.31 -16.23
N LEU A 63 -0.84 -7.98 -15.49
CA LEU A 63 0.46 -8.62 -15.62
C LEU A 63 0.36 -10.14 -15.37
N LEU A 64 -0.37 -10.54 -14.33
CA LEU A 64 -0.64 -11.96 -14.05
C LEU A 64 -1.40 -12.60 -15.21
N GLY A 65 -2.45 -11.97 -15.72
CA GLY A 65 -3.22 -12.50 -16.84
C GLY A 65 -2.40 -12.68 -18.11
N ILE A 66 -1.44 -11.79 -18.37
CA ILE A 66 -0.49 -11.93 -19.48
C ILE A 66 0.47 -13.11 -19.23
N ALA A 67 0.97 -13.26 -18.00
CA ALA A 67 1.87 -14.34 -17.63
C ALA A 67 1.20 -15.73 -17.72
N LEU A 68 -0.09 -15.81 -17.35
CA LEU A 68 -0.90 -17.02 -17.48
C LEU A 68 -1.40 -17.27 -18.91
N GLY A 69 -1.19 -16.33 -19.84
CA GLY A 69 -1.67 -16.44 -21.22
C GLY A 69 -3.17 -16.19 -21.41
N VAL A 70 -3.85 -15.69 -20.39
CA VAL A 70 -5.28 -15.30 -20.42
C VAL A 70 -5.47 -13.98 -21.18
N LEU A 71 -4.51 -13.06 -21.06
CA LEU A 71 -4.54 -11.73 -21.66
C LEU A 71 -3.45 -11.57 -22.72
N PRO A 72 -3.63 -10.68 -23.72
CA PRO A 72 -2.69 -10.51 -24.81
C PRO A 72 -1.40 -9.79 -24.38
N LYS A 73 -0.27 -10.19 -24.95
CA LYS A 73 1.08 -9.73 -24.56
C LYS A 73 1.44 -8.33 -25.06
N ASP A 74 0.70 -7.78 -26.02
CA ASP A 74 0.94 -6.46 -26.63
C ASP A 74 0.60 -5.29 -25.70
N ARG A 75 0.10 -5.57 -24.50
CA ARG A 75 -0.21 -4.60 -23.44
C ARG A 75 0.98 -4.21 -22.57
N VAL A 76 2.13 -4.89 -22.72
CA VAL A 76 3.37 -4.56 -22.02
C VAL A 76 4.16 -3.52 -22.82
N MET A 77 4.42 -2.37 -22.20
CA MET A 77 5.18 -1.26 -22.76
C MET A 77 6.70 -1.53 -22.72
N LEU A 78 7.47 -0.73 -23.46
CA LEU A 78 8.93 -0.89 -23.54
C LEU A 78 9.65 -0.68 -22.20
N ASP A 79 9.03 0.07 -21.29
CA ASP A 79 9.51 0.32 -19.93
C ASP A 79 9.00 -0.73 -18.91
N GLY A 80 8.28 -1.76 -19.38
CA GLY A 80 7.69 -2.80 -18.54
C GLY A 80 6.36 -2.41 -17.91
N ALA A 81 5.85 -1.19 -18.14
CA ALA A 81 4.54 -0.80 -17.68
C ALA A 81 3.45 -1.63 -18.39
N VAL A 82 2.39 -1.98 -17.67
CA VAL A 82 1.24 -2.69 -18.20
C VAL A 82 0.05 -1.73 -18.26
N ILE A 83 -0.70 -1.78 -19.36
CA ILE A 83 -1.94 -0.99 -19.50
C ILE A 83 -3.13 -1.87 -19.08
N PRO A 84 -3.71 -1.68 -17.88
CA PRO A 84 -4.87 -2.44 -17.46
C PRO A 84 -6.12 -1.99 -18.21
N GLU A 85 -6.98 -2.95 -18.56
CA GLU A 85 -8.32 -2.69 -19.06
C GLU A 85 -9.39 -3.09 -18.04
N THR A 86 -10.54 -2.42 -18.07
CA THR A 86 -11.65 -2.71 -17.13
C THR A 86 -12.23 -4.12 -17.28
N SER A 87 -12.01 -4.76 -18.43
CA SER A 87 -12.49 -6.11 -18.70
C SER A 87 -11.57 -7.23 -18.18
N ASP A 88 -10.34 -6.89 -17.77
CA ASP A 88 -9.30 -7.88 -17.46
C ASP A 88 -9.66 -8.70 -16.23
N ALA A 89 -10.20 -8.06 -15.20
CA ALA A 89 -10.67 -8.75 -14.00
C ALA A 89 -11.77 -9.78 -14.32
N ALA A 90 -12.71 -9.43 -15.20
CA ALA A 90 -13.80 -10.32 -15.59
C ALA A 90 -13.33 -11.47 -16.49
N ALA A 91 -12.30 -11.26 -17.31
CA ALA A 91 -11.67 -12.32 -18.09
C ALA A 91 -10.93 -13.29 -17.16
N MET A 92 -10.12 -12.76 -16.24
CA MET A 92 -9.39 -13.52 -15.23
C MET A 92 -10.30 -14.32 -14.31
N ALA A 93 -11.43 -13.74 -13.87
CA ALA A 93 -12.39 -14.42 -13.00
C ALA A 93 -12.98 -15.71 -13.61
N LYS A 94 -12.96 -15.83 -14.95
CA LYS A 94 -13.50 -16.98 -15.68
C LYS A 94 -12.42 -17.95 -16.16
N ALA A 95 -11.14 -17.59 -15.98
CA ALA A 95 -10.02 -18.34 -16.51
C ALA A 95 -9.66 -19.51 -15.56
N PRO A 96 -9.70 -20.77 -16.01
CA PRO A 96 -9.25 -21.90 -15.20
C PRO A 96 -7.77 -21.79 -14.83
N GLU A 97 -6.94 -21.17 -15.68
CA GLU A 97 -5.52 -20.95 -15.43
C GLU A 97 -5.29 -20.10 -14.16
N PHE A 98 -6.18 -19.15 -13.90
CA PHE A 98 -6.11 -18.33 -12.68
C PHE A 98 -6.51 -19.13 -11.44
N ALA A 99 -7.52 -19.99 -11.54
CA ALA A 99 -7.91 -20.86 -10.44
C ALA A 99 -6.81 -21.89 -10.11
N GLU A 100 -6.21 -22.51 -11.12
CA GLU A 100 -5.06 -23.41 -10.95
C GLU A 100 -3.89 -22.69 -10.28
N TYR A 101 -3.55 -21.50 -10.76
CA TYR A 101 -2.51 -20.65 -10.19
C TYR A 101 -2.76 -20.35 -8.70
N LEU A 102 -3.99 -20.02 -8.29
CA LEU A 102 -4.32 -19.77 -6.89
C LEU A 102 -3.99 -20.98 -5.99
N THR A 103 -4.36 -22.20 -6.40
CA THR A 103 -4.07 -23.41 -5.62
C THR A 103 -2.61 -23.86 -5.68
N GLU A 104 -1.87 -23.47 -6.72
CA GLU A 104 -0.42 -23.70 -6.78
C GLU A 104 0.34 -22.73 -5.87
N ARG A 105 -0.11 -21.47 -5.82
CA ARG A 105 0.55 -20.39 -5.07
C ARG A 105 0.16 -20.31 -3.62
N ILE A 106 -1.07 -20.69 -3.29
CA ILE A 106 -1.60 -20.67 -1.93
C ILE A 106 -1.85 -22.13 -1.52
N ALA A 107 -1.19 -22.54 -0.44
CA ALA A 107 -1.34 -23.88 0.10
C ALA A 107 -1.55 -23.81 1.62
N VAL A 108 -2.30 -24.77 2.15
CA VAL A 108 -2.47 -24.96 3.59
C VAL A 108 -2.05 -26.36 3.95
N SER A 109 -1.30 -26.50 5.04
CA SER A 109 -0.96 -27.79 5.60
C SER A 109 -1.23 -27.85 7.10
N GLN A 110 -1.60 -29.03 7.57
CA GLN A 110 -1.82 -29.34 8.97
C GLN A 110 -0.89 -30.48 9.35
N ASP A 111 0.02 -30.23 10.31
CA ASP A 111 1.02 -31.20 10.75
C ASP A 111 1.83 -31.78 9.58
N GLY A 112 2.20 -30.92 8.62
CA GLY A 112 2.93 -31.30 7.39
C GLY A 112 2.12 -32.05 6.35
N ARG A 113 0.81 -32.28 6.56
CA ARG A 113 -0.09 -32.90 5.57
C ARG A 113 -0.86 -31.82 4.81
N PRO A 114 -0.94 -31.89 3.46
CA PRO A 114 -1.66 -30.90 2.68
C PRO A 114 -3.16 -30.95 2.97
N CYS A 115 -3.79 -29.78 3.06
CA CYS A 115 -5.24 -29.63 3.07
C CYS A 115 -5.71 -29.46 1.61
N ALA A 116 -6.81 -30.12 1.22
CA ALA A 116 -7.33 -30.04 -0.14
C ALA A 116 -8.03 -28.70 -0.37
N GLY A 117 -7.62 -27.93 -1.39
CA GLY A 117 -8.16 -26.60 -1.69
C GLY A 117 -9.18 -26.62 -2.82
N GLU A 118 -10.26 -25.84 -2.67
CA GLU A 118 -11.25 -25.55 -3.70
C GLU A 118 -11.36 -24.04 -3.90
N VAL A 119 -11.27 -23.59 -5.15
CA VAL A 119 -11.24 -22.16 -5.51
C VAL A 119 -12.65 -21.65 -5.77
N SER A 120 -12.93 -20.45 -5.26
CA SER A 120 -14.09 -19.63 -5.62
C SER A 120 -13.61 -18.23 -5.97
N VAL A 121 -13.80 -17.81 -7.22
CA VAL A 121 -13.40 -16.48 -7.68
C VAL A 121 -14.62 -15.55 -7.68
N ALA A 122 -14.47 -14.33 -7.18
CA ALA A 122 -15.56 -13.36 -7.18
C ALA A 122 -15.83 -12.81 -8.60
N ASP A 123 -17.08 -12.44 -8.87
CA ASP A 123 -17.45 -11.79 -10.14
C ASP A 123 -16.68 -10.47 -10.35
N ASP A 124 -16.53 -9.68 -9.28
CA ASP A 124 -15.66 -8.50 -9.24
C ASP A 124 -14.31 -8.87 -8.58
N LEU A 125 -13.48 -9.59 -9.32
CA LEU A 125 -12.16 -10.02 -8.85
C LEU A 125 -11.26 -8.87 -8.39
N ALA A 126 -11.39 -7.68 -8.98
CA ALA A 126 -10.57 -6.53 -8.59
C ALA A 126 -10.98 -5.97 -7.22
N ALA A 127 -12.27 -5.97 -6.89
CA ALA A 127 -12.78 -5.45 -5.62
C ALA A 127 -12.82 -6.52 -4.51
N ASP A 128 -13.31 -7.71 -4.84
CA ASP A 128 -13.67 -8.75 -3.88
C ASP A 128 -12.64 -9.88 -3.79
N GLY A 129 -11.79 -10.02 -4.81
CA GLY A 129 -10.69 -10.97 -4.83
C GLY A 129 -11.12 -12.41 -5.18
N ALA A 130 -10.32 -13.36 -4.71
CA ALA A 130 -10.59 -14.79 -4.88
C ALA A 130 -10.38 -15.52 -3.56
N GLU A 131 -11.13 -16.59 -3.34
CA GLU A 131 -11.05 -17.41 -2.14
C GLU A 131 -10.61 -18.83 -2.48
N VAL A 132 -9.80 -19.42 -1.61
CA VAL A 132 -9.54 -20.86 -1.60
C VAL A 132 -10.01 -21.40 -0.26
N ILE A 133 -10.91 -22.39 -0.30
CA ILE A 133 -11.40 -23.10 0.86
C ILE A 133 -10.62 -24.41 0.96
N PHE A 134 -9.82 -24.53 2.01
CA PHE A 134 -9.04 -25.73 2.30
C PHE A 134 -9.75 -26.62 3.30
N THR A 135 -9.79 -27.92 3.02
CA THR A 135 -10.28 -28.96 3.94
C THR A 135 -9.11 -29.76 4.48
N CYS A 136 -8.91 -29.69 5.80
CA CYS A 136 -7.81 -30.34 6.50
C CYS A 136 -8.19 -31.73 7.04
N PRO A 137 -7.22 -32.65 7.17
CA PRO A 137 -7.49 -34.06 7.54
C PRO A 137 -8.01 -34.23 8.98
N GLY A 138 -7.81 -33.26 9.86
CA GLY A 138 -8.35 -33.22 11.21
C GLY A 138 -8.91 -31.85 11.58
N PRO A 139 -9.53 -31.72 12.76
CA PRO A 139 -9.99 -30.43 13.26
C PRO A 139 -8.86 -29.40 13.31
N VAL A 140 -9.13 -28.17 12.87
CA VAL A 140 -8.11 -27.13 12.75
C VAL A 140 -7.94 -26.37 14.06
N ASP A 141 -6.69 -26.27 14.49
CA ASP A 141 -6.27 -25.42 15.62
C ASP A 141 -5.09 -24.54 15.19
N THR A 142 -4.04 -25.16 14.65
CA THR A 142 -2.95 -24.45 13.96
C THR A 142 -2.73 -25.04 12.58
N VAL A 143 -2.50 -24.18 11.58
CA VAL A 143 -2.16 -24.58 10.22
C VAL A 143 -1.01 -23.73 9.69
N ALA A 144 -0.16 -24.32 8.86
CA ALA A 144 0.82 -23.58 8.08
C ALA A 144 0.16 -23.13 6.77
N VAL A 145 0.08 -21.82 6.56
CA VAL A 145 -0.36 -21.22 5.29
C VAL A 145 0.88 -20.79 4.53
N THR A 146 1.01 -21.30 3.31
CA THR A 146 2.03 -20.88 2.36
C THR A 146 1.40 -19.98 1.31
N SER A 147 2.02 -18.84 1.01
CA SER A 147 1.66 -17.97 -0.10
C SER A 147 2.89 -17.52 -0.86
N ARG A 148 2.84 -17.72 -2.18
CA ARG A 148 3.88 -17.33 -3.14
C ARG A 148 3.30 -16.42 -4.22
N MET A 149 2.24 -15.69 -3.90
CA MET A 149 1.51 -14.90 -4.88
C MET A 149 2.39 -13.84 -5.54
N LEU A 150 2.52 -13.94 -6.87
CA LEU A 150 3.26 -13.06 -7.78
C LEU A 150 4.78 -13.02 -7.58
N THR A 151 5.35 -13.79 -6.63
CA THR A 151 6.81 -13.80 -6.40
C THR A 151 7.59 -14.45 -7.55
N ASP A 152 6.92 -15.19 -8.42
CA ASP A 152 7.44 -15.64 -9.73
C ASP A 152 7.46 -14.57 -10.80
N LEU A 153 6.53 -13.62 -10.76
CA LEU A 153 6.55 -12.50 -11.67
C LEU A 153 7.68 -11.55 -11.29
N HIS A 154 7.84 -11.30 -9.98
CA HIS A 154 8.96 -10.53 -9.46
C HIS A 154 9.22 -10.79 -7.96
N GLU A 155 10.49 -10.95 -7.58
CA GLU A 155 10.89 -11.25 -6.18
C GLU A 155 10.54 -10.14 -5.18
N ALA A 156 10.26 -8.92 -5.67
CA ALA A 156 9.89 -7.76 -4.84
C ALA A 156 8.42 -7.75 -4.42
N TYR A 157 7.57 -8.63 -4.96
CA TYR A 157 6.20 -8.73 -4.51
C TYR A 157 6.11 -9.12 -3.04
N ARG A 158 5.18 -8.47 -2.33
CA ARG A 158 4.90 -8.70 -0.93
C ARG A 158 3.39 -8.83 -0.76
N THR A 159 2.97 -9.77 0.09
CA THR A 159 1.56 -9.96 0.44
C THR A 159 1.38 -9.72 1.93
N LEU A 160 0.56 -8.72 2.29
CA LEU A 160 0.20 -8.45 3.67
C LEU A 160 -0.93 -9.39 4.10
N ALA A 161 -0.71 -10.15 5.16
CA ALA A 161 -1.67 -11.13 5.63
C ALA A 161 -2.30 -10.74 6.97
N ARG A 162 -3.57 -11.07 7.14
CA ARG A 162 -4.32 -10.91 8.39
C ARG A 162 -5.11 -12.17 8.67
N GLY A 163 -5.39 -12.43 9.94
CA GLY A 163 -6.15 -13.60 10.34
C GLY A 163 -6.81 -13.48 11.71
N PRO A 164 -7.25 -14.59 12.29
CA PRO A 164 -8.02 -14.59 13.54
C PRO A 164 -7.25 -13.93 14.68
N HIS A 165 -7.98 -13.35 15.63
CA HIS A 165 -7.40 -12.71 16.83
C HIS A 165 -6.41 -11.58 16.54
N GLY A 166 -6.51 -10.97 15.34
CA GLY A 166 -5.64 -9.86 14.95
C GLY A 166 -4.22 -10.28 14.56
N GLN A 167 -3.99 -11.58 14.31
CA GLN A 167 -2.74 -12.08 13.74
C GLN A 167 -2.44 -11.39 12.41
N LYS A 168 -1.15 -11.13 12.17
CA LYS A 168 -0.64 -10.48 10.96
C LYS A 168 0.65 -11.13 10.54
N ALA A 169 0.88 -11.17 9.23
CA ALA A 169 2.15 -11.59 8.67
C ALA A 169 2.43 -10.89 7.34
N VAL A 170 3.62 -11.09 6.80
CA VAL A 170 3.99 -10.67 5.45
C VAL A 170 4.59 -11.87 4.76
N TYR A 171 4.08 -12.19 3.58
CA TYR A 171 4.67 -13.18 2.70
C TYR A 171 5.57 -12.49 1.67
N ASP A 172 6.74 -13.08 1.45
CA ASP A 172 7.72 -12.65 0.45
C ASP A 172 8.52 -13.84 -0.09
N ALA A 173 9.41 -13.59 -1.05
CA ALA A 173 10.21 -14.64 -1.71
C ALA A 173 11.11 -15.47 -0.76
N THR A 174 11.29 -15.03 0.49
CA THR A 174 12.12 -15.69 1.52
C THR A 174 11.32 -16.14 2.74
N HIS A 175 10.10 -15.62 2.92
CA HIS A 175 9.18 -15.93 4.01
C HIS A 175 7.82 -16.36 3.44
N GLU A 176 7.80 -17.53 2.83
CA GLU A 176 6.61 -18.00 2.09
C GLU A 176 5.56 -18.68 2.99
N SER A 177 5.92 -19.12 4.20
CA SER A 177 5.04 -19.90 5.08
C SER A 177 4.95 -19.33 6.49
N VAL A 178 3.74 -19.30 7.04
CA VAL A 178 3.44 -18.79 8.38
C VAL A 178 2.42 -19.69 9.06
N ASP A 179 2.62 -19.95 10.35
CA ASP A 179 1.65 -20.67 11.17
C ASP A 179 0.53 -19.72 11.65
N TRP A 180 -0.71 -20.16 11.48
CA TRP A 180 -1.91 -19.43 11.90
C TRP A 180 -2.67 -20.24 12.92
N THR A 181 -2.95 -19.63 14.07
CA THR A 181 -3.89 -20.20 15.03
C THR A 181 -5.33 -19.89 14.59
N ILE A 182 -6.10 -20.94 14.32
CA ILE A 182 -7.49 -20.93 13.88
C ILE A 182 -8.36 -21.43 15.04
N THR A 183 -9.45 -20.72 15.35
CA THR A 183 -10.40 -21.22 16.35
C THR A 183 -11.40 -22.15 15.67
N ALA A 184 -11.36 -23.43 16.06
CA ALA A 184 -12.33 -24.43 15.62
C ALA A 184 -13.78 -23.98 15.87
N GLY A 185 -14.67 -24.32 14.94
CA GLY A 185 -16.13 -24.14 15.09
C GLY A 185 -16.64 -22.70 14.90
N ALA A 186 -15.76 -21.72 14.71
CA ALA A 186 -16.17 -20.36 14.38
C ALA A 186 -15.94 -20.09 12.89
N ASP A 187 -17.02 -19.83 12.15
CA ASP A 187 -16.93 -19.03 10.94
C ASP A 187 -16.50 -17.62 11.37
N THR A 188 -15.20 -17.42 11.54
CA THR A 188 -14.61 -16.12 11.79
C THR A 188 -14.63 -15.36 10.47
N GLY A 189 -15.83 -15.08 9.96
CA GLY A 189 -16.00 -14.16 8.86
C GLY A 189 -15.39 -12.85 9.30
N SER A 190 -14.32 -12.44 8.62
CA SER A 190 -13.86 -11.06 8.62
C SER A 190 -15.03 -10.24 8.09
N ARG A 191 -15.91 -9.79 8.99
CA ARG A 191 -16.70 -8.60 8.75
C ARG A 191 -15.66 -7.58 8.29
N PRO A 192 -15.78 -6.96 7.10
CA PRO A 192 -14.80 -5.99 6.67
C PRO A 192 -14.64 -5.05 7.85
N ALA A 193 -13.44 -5.03 8.44
CA ALA A 193 -13.13 -4.06 9.46
C ALA A 193 -13.46 -2.77 8.74
N SER A 194 -14.57 -2.12 9.14
CA SER A 194 -15.01 -0.89 8.50
C SER A 194 -13.75 -0.11 8.34
N THR A 195 -13.35 0.12 7.09
CA THR A 195 -12.32 1.08 6.79
C THR A 195 -13.00 2.36 7.29
N GLN A 196 -12.85 2.65 8.58
CA GLN A 196 -12.40 3.94 8.99
C GLN A 196 -11.09 4.09 8.22
N ILE A 197 -11.25 4.45 6.94
CA ILE A 197 -10.75 5.71 6.47
C ILE A 197 -11.11 6.61 7.64
N ALA A 198 -10.18 6.70 8.60
CA ALA A 198 -9.87 8.01 9.10
C ALA A 198 -9.73 8.76 7.79
N ALA A 199 -10.83 9.42 7.38
CA ALA A 199 -10.72 10.66 6.69
C ALA A 199 -9.55 11.26 7.44
N ALA A 200 -8.44 11.49 6.75
CA ALA A 200 -7.51 12.45 7.25
C ALA A 200 -8.45 13.61 7.51
N VAL A 201 -8.83 13.77 8.79
CA VAL A 201 -9.26 15.02 9.33
C VAL A 201 -8.01 15.76 8.98
N SER A 202 -8.12 16.47 7.85
CA SER A 202 -7.23 17.53 7.47
C SER A 202 -7.21 18.31 8.76
N SER A 203 -6.22 17.99 9.58
CA SER A 203 -5.93 18.76 10.74
C SER A 203 -5.59 20.04 10.04
N ASP A 204 -6.53 20.99 10.12
CA ASP A 204 -6.38 22.40 9.80
C ASP A 204 -5.29 23.03 10.70
N ARG A 205 -4.24 22.26 11.02
CA ARG A 205 -2.99 22.64 11.62
C ARG A 205 -1.98 23.05 10.55
N SER A 206 -2.22 22.74 9.27
CA SER A 206 -1.39 23.23 8.15
C SER A 206 -1.65 24.70 7.81
N ALA A 207 -2.85 25.22 8.10
CA ALA A 207 -3.15 26.63 7.91
C ALA A 207 -2.49 27.52 8.99
N TRP A 208 -2.35 27.04 10.22
CA TRP A 208 -1.78 27.84 11.33
C TRP A 208 -0.26 27.92 11.32
N GLN A 209 0.46 26.98 10.71
CA GLN A 209 1.93 27.05 10.63
C GLN A 209 2.43 28.07 9.60
N LEU A 210 1.62 28.42 8.59
CA LEU A 210 1.92 29.52 7.67
C LEU A 210 1.66 30.91 8.29
N PHE A 211 0.79 31.01 9.31
CA PHE A 211 0.56 32.27 10.02
C PHE A 211 1.69 32.62 11.02
N VAL A 212 2.36 31.63 11.62
CA VAL A 212 3.45 31.91 12.57
C VAL A 212 4.72 32.37 11.84
N VAL A 213 5.05 31.78 10.67
CA VAL A 213 6.23 32.21 9.88
C VAL A 213 5.96 33.52 9.12
N GLY A 214 4.74 33.72 8.59
CA GLY A 214 4.35 34.96 7.94
C GLY A 214 4.22 36.16 8.90
N GLY A 215 3.71 35.93 10.11
CA GLY A 215 3.56 36.97 11.15
C GLY A 215 4.89 37.49 11.70
N VAL A 216 5.89 36.61 11.88
CA VAL A 216 7.21 37.01 12.40
C VAL A 216 7.99 37.85 11.39
N LEU A 217 7.87 37.58 10.09
CA LEU A 217 8.53 38.40 9.05
C LEU A 217 7.90 39.80 8.89
N MET A 218 6.59 39.94 9.07
CA MET A 218 5.90 41.25 9.06
C MET A 218 6.26 42.12 10.27
N ALA A 219 6.45 41.53 11.45
CA ALA A 219 6.82 42.28 12.67
C ALA A 219 8.24 42.85 12.59
N VAL A 220 9.20 42.13 12.01
CA VAL A 220 10.59 42.61 11.81
C VAL A 220 10.64 43.73 10.75
N GLY A 221 9.82 43.65 9.70
CA GLY A 221 9.68 44.71 8.70
C GLY A 221 9.11 46.02 9.26
N ALA A 222 8.04 45.94 10.06
CA ALA A 222 7.40 47.12 10.65
C ALA A 222 8.27 47.82 11.71
N ALA A 223 8.97 47.05 12.56
CA ALA A 223 9.88 47.60 13.56
C ALA A 223 11.09 48.32 12.93
N GLY A 224 11.61 47.80 11.81
CA GLY A 224 12.71 48.42 11.06
C GLY A 224 12.34 49.76 10.43
N ILE A 225 11.12 49.89 9.89
CA ILE A 225 10.62 51.14 9.28
C ILE A 225 10.35 52.20 10.36
N PHE A 226 9.79 51.81 11.50
CA PHE A 226 9.51 52.72 12.60
C PHE A 226 10.80 53.28 13.23
N TRP A 227 11.81 52.43 13.45
CA TRP A 227 13.12 52.87 13.97
C TRP A 227 13.83 53.85 13.01
N HIS A 228 13.75 53.60 11.70
CA HIS A 228 14.37 54.46 10.71
C HIS A 228 13.70 55.86 10.64
N ARG A 229 12.37 55.95 10.80
CA ARG A 229 11.65 57.24 10.84
C ARG A 229 11.84 58.01 12.15
N TRP A 230 12.21 57.34 13.24
CA TRP A 230 12.46 58.00 14.52
C TRP A 230 13.86 58.64 14.58
N ARG A 231 14.90 57.99 14.01
CA ARG A 231 16.25 58.58 13.95
C ARG A 231 16.37 59.77 12.98
N GLY A 232 15.53 59.85 11.95
CA GLY A 232 15.54 60.97 11.01
C GLY A 232 14.95 62.29 11.53
N ARG A 233 14.33 62.28 12.72
CA ARG A 233 13.72 63.48 13.34
C ARG A 233 14.57 64.13 14.44
N LYS A 234 15.79 63.63 14.67
CA LYS A 234 16.73 64.17 15.67
C LYS A 234 18.06 64.62 15.04
N ALA A 235 18.07 64.91 13.74
CA ALA A 235 19.17 65.55 13.04
C ALA A 235 18.69 66.89 12.48
#